data_AF-A0A7S3WZL9-F1
#
_entry.id   AF-A0A7S3WZL9-F1
#
_cell.length_a   1.000
_cell.length_b   1.000
_cell.length_c   1.000
_cell.angle_alpha   90.00
_cell.angle_beta   90.00
_cell.angle_gamma   90.00
#
_symmetry.space_group_name_H-M   'P 1'
#
loop_
_entity.id
_entity.type
_entity.pdbx_description
1 polymer ?
#
loop_
_entity_poly.entity_id
_entity_poly.type
_entity_poly.pdbx_seq_one_letter_code
_entity_poly.pdbx_strand_id
1 'polypeptide(L)'
;VASMSLPSAKAAGAAARDAVATPSPGSLDASLMPFQREGVRRILAWDGRALLGDEMGLGKTLQAIAVARHYRREWPLLVLCPTSMAHTWADELERWCPELVPGQINLIKSHHNGALSSAAVTILTYGLVTNGKEKERLVANVMAAGFAVVIVDEAHYLKTRDSVRTKLILP
;
A
#
# COMPACT_ATOMS: atom_id res chain seq x y z
N VAL A 1 -22.72 -31.25 27.99
CA VAL A 1 -23.18 -30.10 28.79
C VAL A 1 -22.04 -29.07 28.73
N ALA A 2 -22.09 -28.09 27.81
CA ALA A 2 -22.54 -26.69 28.02
C ALA A 2 -21.71 -25.99 29.12
N SER A 3 -21.18 -24.75 29.04
CA SER A 3 -21.48 -23.56 28.23
C SER A 3 -20.40 -22.47 28.47
N MET A 4 -20.13 -21.67 27.43
CA MET A 4 -19.73 -20.24 27.32
C MET A 4 -19.41 -19.41 28.59
N SER A 5 -18.38 -18.54 28.51
CA SER A 5 -18.52 -17.07 28.33
C SER A 5 -17.18 -16.29 28.38
N LEU A 6 -17.06 -15.28 27.51
CA LEU A 6 -16.02 -14.23 27.44
C LEU A 6 -16.06 -13.27 28.66
N PRO A 7 -15.04 -12.40 28.79
CA PRO A 7 -15.32 -10.96 28.62
C PRO A 7 -14.30 -10.19 27.76
N SER A 8 -14.77 -9.00 27.35
CA SER A 8 -14.26 -8.06 26.36
C SER A 8 -13.39 -6.92 26.95
N ALA A 9 -12.46 -6.43 26.12
CA ALA A 9 -11.80 -5.12 25.99
C ALA A 9 -11.84 -4.06 27.12
N LYS A 10 -10.67 -3.43 27.43
CA LYS A 10 -10.35 -2.02 27.03
C LYS A 10 -8.96 -1.53 27.54
N ALA A 11 -8.34 -0.72 26.67
CA ALA A 11 -7.51 0.46 26.95
C ALA A 11 -6.10 0.32 27.59
N ALA A 12 -5.08 0.53 26.76
CA ALA A 12 -3.87 1.24 27.17
C ALA A 12 -3.51 2.23 26.05
N GLY A 13 -4.05 3.45 26.19
CA GLY A 13 -3.68 4.60 25.37
C GLY A 13 -2.59 5.43 26.04
N ALA A 14 -1.88 6.18 25.19
CA ALA A 14 -1.05 7.35 25.46
C ALA A 14 0.35 7.12 26.05
N ALA A 15 1.37 7.21 25.17
CA ALA A 15 2.38 8.27 25.21
C ALA A 15 3.42 8.11 24.09
N ALA A 16 3.18 8.75 22.95
CA ALA A 16 4.24 9.22 22.06
C ALA A 16 3.83 10.62 21.61
N ARG A 17 4.06 11.60 22.49
CA ARG A 17 3.81 13.01 22.22
C ARG A 17 4.87 13.53 21.26
N ASP A 18 4.38 14.01 20.11
CA ASP A 18 4.87 15.16 19.34
C ASP A 18 6.35 15.52 19.50
N ALA A 19 7.19 14.89 18.69
CA ALA A 19 8.29 15.60 18.06
C ALA A 19 7.87 15.83 16.60
N VAL A 20 7.35 17.02 16.29
CA VAL A 20 7.27 17.47 14.90
C VAL A 20 8.73 17.68 14.46
N ALA A 21 9.35 16.61 13.97
CA ALA A 21 10.67 16.67 13.39
C ALA A 21 10.62 17.67 12.25
N THR A 22 11.45 18.71 12.33
CA THR A 22 11.59 19.66 11.22
C THR A 22 12.04 18.84 10.02
N PRO A 23 11.29 18.80 8.92
CA PRO A 23 11.59 17.88 7.84
C PRO A 23 12.95 18.27 7.26
N SER A 24 13.89 17.32 7.21
CA SER A 24 15.21 17.58 6.67
C SER A 24 15.09 18.02 5.22
N PRO A 25 15.94 18.93 4.72
CA PRO A 25 15.93 19.32 3.31
C PRO A 25 16.06 18.07 2.42
N GLY A 26 15.07 17.84 1.55
CA GLY A 26 15.01 16.64 0.70
C GLY A 26 14.29 15.42 1.31
N SER A 27 13.77 15.51 2.53
CA SER A 27 12.88 14.48 3.08
C SER A 27 11.52 14.45 2.39
N LEU A 28 10.88 13.29 2.41
CA LEU A 28 9.53 13.09 1.89
C LEU A 28 8.54 14.14 2.44
N ASP A 29 8.60 14.40 3.75
CA ASP A 29 7.74 15.39 4.40
C ASP A 29 8.02 16.83 3.94
N ALA A 30 9.28 17.18 3.66
CA ALA A 30 9.62 18.49 3.12
C ALA A 30 9.11 18.69 1.69
N SER A 31 9.07 17.61 0.91
CA SER A 31 8.67 17.62 -0.51
C SER A 31 7.16 17.62 -0.74
N LEU A 32 6.34 17.32 0.27
CA LEU A 32 4.89 17.42 0.17
C LEU A 32 4.42 18.89 0.14
N MET A 33 3.51 19.20 -0.78
CA MET A 33 2.80 20.48 -0.80
C MET A 33 1.90 20.62 0.44
N PRO A 34 1.56 21.84 0.89
CA PRO A 34 0.77 22.04 2.11
C PRO A 34 -0.55 21.26 2.14
N PHE A 35 -1.28 21.23 1.01
CA PHE A 35 -2.53 20.47 0.93
C PHE A 35 -2.32 18.95 0.97
N GLN A 36 -1.20 18.45 0.43
CA GLN A 36 -0.87 17.03 0.49
C GLN A 36 -0.54 16.60 1.92
N ARG A 37 0.18 17.42 2.69
CA ARG A 37 0.45 17.14 4.12
C ARG A 37 -0.83 17.04 4.93
N GLU A 38 -1.76 17.97 4.70
CA GLU A 38 -3.08 17.91 5.34
C GLU A 38 -3.85 16.66 4.89
N GLY A 39 -3.76 16.29 3.61
CA GLY A 39 -4.27 15.04 3.08
C GLY A 39 -3.70 13.82 3.82
N VAL A 40 -2.38 13.68 3.91
CA VAL A 40 -1.72 12.60 4.68
C VAL A 40 -2.23 12.57 6.11
N ARG A 41 -2.22 13.71 6.82
CA ARG A 41 -2.66 13.81 8.21
C ARG A 41 -4.10 13.30 8.39
N ARG A 42 -5.02 13.65 7.49
CA ARG A 42 -6.41 13.17 7.54
C ARG A 42 -6.51 11.67 7.30
N ILE A 43 -5.73 11.13 6.36
CA ILE A 43 -5.72 9.69 6.06
C ILE A 43 -5.19 8.90 7.26
N LEU A 44 -4.14 9.39 7.92
CA LEU A 44 -3.62 8.79 9.15
C LEU A 44 -4.65 8.83 10.29
N ALA A 45 -5.43 9.91 10.40
CA ALA A 45 -6.53 10.00 11.37
C ALA A 45 -7.70 9.05 11.08
N TRP A 46 -7.76 8.46 9.88
CA TRP A 46 -8.75 7.45 9.47
C TRP A 46 -8.14 6.04 9.37
N ASP A 47 -7.10 5.77 10.16
CA ASP A 47 -6.40 4.48 10.17
C ASP A 47 -5.93 4.03 8.77
N GLY A 48 -5.50 4.99 7.94
CA GLY A 48 -4.90 4.73 6.64
C GLY A 48 -5.88 4.47 5.50
N ARG A 49 -7.19 4.44 5.78
CA ARG A 49 -8.23 4.13 4.78
C ARG A 49 -8.70 5.39 4.06
N ALA A 50 -8.37 5.54 2.78
CA ALA A 50 -8.81 6.68 1.99
C ALA A 50 -8.83 6.43 0.49
N LEU A 51 -9.60 7.27 -0.22
CA LEU A 51 -9.56 7.41 -1.66
C LEU A 51 -9.01 8.80 -2.01
N LEU A 52 -7.86 8.84 -2.69
CA LEU A 52 -7.28 10.09 -3.20
C LEU A 52 -7.96 10.46 -4.52
N GLY A 53 -8.80 11.50 -4.49
CA GLY A 53 -9.57 11.98 -5.64
C GLY A 53 -8.99 13.22 -6.32
N ASP A 54 -7.77 13.64 -5.96
CA ASP A 54 -7.16 14.86 -6.48
C ASP A 54 -6.90 14.78 -8.00
N GLU A 55 -6.80 15.92 -8.68
CA GLU A 55 -6.53 15.97 -10.12
C GLU A 55 -5.22 15.26 -10.49
N MET A 56 -5.13 14.81 -11.73
CA MET A 56 -3.91 14.19 -12.25
C MET A 56 -2.76 15.21 -12.25
N GLY A 57 -1.56 14.78 -11.86
CA GLY A 57 -0.37 15.65 -11.80
C GLY A 57 -0.13 16.35 -10.46
N LEU A 58 -1.06 16.30 -9.50
CA LEU A 58 -0.89 16.91 -8.17
C LEU A 58 -0.04 16.08 -7.19
N GLY A 59 0.74 15.11 -7.67
CA GLY A 59 1.67 14.33 -6.82
C GLY A 59 1.01 13.35 -5.85
N LYS A 60 -0.14 12.76 -6.21
CA LYS A 60 -0.84 11.73 -5.40
C LYS A 60 0.06 10.54 -5.03
N THR A 61 0.97 10.16 -5.91
CA THR A 61 1.96 9.10 -5.67
C THR A 61 2.80 9.41 -4.43
N LEU A 62 3.32 10.63 -4.31
CA LEU A 62 4.13 11.05 -3.17
C LEU A 62 3.33 11.00 -1.87
N GLN A 63 2.08 11.47 -1.92
CA GLN A 63 1.15 11.43 -0.79
C GLN A 63 0.83 9.98 -0.36
N ALA A 64 0.60 9.09 -1.31
CA ALA A 64 0.36 7.67 -1.03
C ALA A 64 1.59 6.99 -0.42
N ILE A 65 2.79 7.29 -0.93
CA ILE A 65 4.05 6.78 -0.35
C ILE A 65 4.25 7.29 1.07
N ALA A 66 3.93 8.57 1.34
CA ALA A 66 4.01 9.13 2.69
C ALA A 66 3.11 8.40 3.68
N VAL A 67 1.86 8.11 3.29
CA VAL A 67 0.94 7.31 4.10
C VAL A 67 1.49 5.88 4.28
N ALA A 68 1.90 5.21 3.21
CA ALA A 68 2.41 3.85 3.30
C ALA A 68 3.66 3.73 4.17
N ARG A 69 4.56 4.72 4.10
CA ARG A 69 5.77 4.80 4.93
C ARG A 69 5.44 4.97 6.41
N HIS A 70 4.36 5.67 6.76
CA HIS A 70 3.90 5.75 8.15
C HIS A 70 3.59 4.37 8.73
N TYR A 71 2.97 3.49 7.93
CA TYR A 71 2.64 2.11 8.29
C TYR A 71 3.77 1.10 8.02
N ARG A 72 5.03 1.56 7.91
CA ARG A 72 6.18 0.70 7.54
C ARG A 72 6.38 -0.51 8.43
N ARG A 73 5.99 -0.44 9.71
CA ARG A 73 6.09 -1.54 10.68
C ARG A 73 5.11 -2.67 10.40
N GLU A 74 4.08 -2.41 9.60
CA GLU A 74 3.02 -3.36 9.25
C GLU A 74 3.25 -4.02 7.88
N TRP A 75 4.26 -3.57 7.12
CA TRP A 75 4.57 -4.13 5.81
C TRP A 75 4.82 -5.65 5.88
N PRO A 76 4.36 -6.41 4.88
CA PRO A 76 4.57 -6.11 3.46
C PRO A 76 3.56 -5.15 2.82
N LEU A 77 4.03 -4.29 1.91
CA LEU A 77 3.25 -3.35 1.10
C LEU A 77 2.96 -3.93 -0.29
N LEU A 78 1.71 -3.84 -0.73
CA LEU A 78 1.28 -4.13 -2.09
C LEU A 78 0.92 -2.83 -2.83
N VAL A 79 1.48 -2.62 -4.01
CA VAL A 79 1.08 -1.55 -4.94
C VAL A 79 0.49 -2.17 -6.19
N LEU A 80 -0.76 -1.82 -6.51
CA LEU A 80 -1.43 -2.23 -7.74
C LEU A 80 -1.52 -1.02 -8.67
N CYS A 81 -0.88 -1.09 -9.84
CA CYS A 81 -0.82 0.06 -10.76
C CYS A 81 -0.90 -0.37 -12.25
N PRO A 82 -1.11 0.59 -13.18
CA PRO A 82 -0.94 0.33 -14.61
C PRO A 82 0.50 -0.09 -14.94
N THR A 83 0.68 -0.88 -16.00
CA THR A 83 2.01 -1.36 -16.43
C THR A 83 3.00 -0.24 -16.72
N SER A 84 2.51 0.88 -17.28
CA SER A 84 3.30 2.07 -17.56
C SER A 84 3.87 2.74 -16.30
N MET A 85 3.18 2.61 -15.16
CA MET A 85 3.55 3.25 -13.90
C MET A 85 4.42 2.35 -13.01
N ALA A 86 4.60 1.08 -13.38
CA ALA A 86 5.21 0.10 -12.49
C ALA A 86 6.68 0.41 -12.15
N HIS A 87 7.44 0.93 -13.11
CA HIS A 87 8.81 1.40 -12.86
C HIS A 87 8.82 2.72 -12.10
N THR A 88 7.95 3.67 -12.47
CA THR A 88 7.80 4.93 -11.75
C THR A 88 7.54 4.72 -10.27
N TRP A 89 6.66 3.77 -9.93
CA TRP A 89 6.41 3.40 -8.54
C TRP A 89 7.65 2.83 -7.84
N ALA A 90 8.43 1.98 -8.52
CA ALA A 90 9.67 1.45 -7.96
C ALA A 90 10.68 2.58 -7.71
N ASP A 91 10.91 3.45 -8.69
CA ASP A 91 11.85 4.57 -8.60
C ASP A 91 11.45 5.55 -7.48
N GLU A 92 10.16 5.89 -7.37
CA GLU A 92 9.65 6.77 -6.32
C GLU A 92 9.75 6.11 -4.93
N LEU A 93 9.49 4.81 -4.81
CA LEU A 93 9.67 4.07 -3.55
C LEU A 93 11.14 4.01 -3.14
N GLU A 94 12.06 3.75 -4.06
CA GLU A 94 13.51 3.77 -3.77
C GLU A 94 13.98 5.18 -3.36
N ARG A 95 13.47 6.21 -4.04
CA ARG A 95 13.81 7.60 -3.76
C ARG A 95 13.30 8.06 -2.39
N TRP A 96 12.05 7.74 -2.05
CA TRP A 96 11.38 8.30 -0.86
C TRP A 96 11.38 7.37 0.35
N CYS A 97 11.79 6.11 0.17
CA CYS A 97 11.99 5.14 1.24
C CYS A 97 13.44 4.60 1.19
N PRO A 98 14.46 5.42 1.53
CA PRO A 98 15.88 5.02 1.48
C PRO A 98 16.24 3.87 2.43
N GLU A 99 15.33 3.50 3.33
CA GLU A 99 15.46 2.33 4.22
C GLU A 99 15.16 1.01 3.51
N LEU A 100 14.70 1.05 2.26
CA LEU A 100 14.57 -0.14 1.44
C LEU A 100 15.94 -0.56 0.91
N VAL A 101 16.36 -1.76 1.28
CA VAL A 101 17.60 -2.37 0.78
C VAL A 101 17.40 -2.76 -0.70
N PRO A 102 18.43 -2.65 -1.56
CA PRO A 102 18.36 -3.15 -2.93
C PRO A 102 17.82 -4.59 -2.98
N GLY A 103 16.78 -4.82 -3.79
CA GLY A 103 16.08 -6.11 -3.89
C GLY A 103 14.89 -6.30 -2.95
N GLN A 104 14.52 -5.32 -2.12
CA GLN A 104 13.30 -5.36 -1.30
C GLN A 104 12.02 -4.94 -2.04
N ILE A 105 12.14 -4.51 -3.30
CA ILE A 105 11.02 -4.21 -4.19
C ILE A 105 10.90 -5.35 -5.21
N ASN A 106 9.81 -6.10 -5.14
CA ASN A 106 9.49 -7.14 -6.11
C ASN A 106 8.53 -6.58 -7.17
N LEU A 107 9.02 -6.47 -8.40
CA LEU A 107 8.25 -5.94 -9.52
C LEU A 107 7.74 -7.10 -10.40
N ILE A 108 6.46 -7.42 -10.25
CA ILE A 108 5.83 -8.55 -10.96
C ILE A 108 5.11 -8.01 -12.19
N LYS A 109 5.68 -8.30 -13.37
CA LYS A 109 5.14 -7.91 -14.69
C LYS A 109 4.68 -9.09 -15.55
N SER A 110 4.98 -10.33 -15.15
CA SER A 110 4.61 -11.56 -15.86
C SER A 110 4.29 -12.68 -14.87
N HIS A 111 3.47 -13.66 -15.29
CA HIS A 111 3.08 -14.82 -14.47
C HIS A 111 4.23 -15.78 -14.15
N HIS A 112 5.39 -15.58 -14.77
CA HIS A 112 6.53 -16.51 -14.74
C HIS A 112 7.49 -16.23 -13.57
N ASN A 113 7.46 -15.03 -12.97
CA ASN A 113 8.29 -14.65 -11.81
C ASN A 113 7.54 -14.87 -10.47
N GLY A 114 6.89 -16.03 -10.36
CA GLY A 114 5.83 -16.30 -9.38
C GLY A 114 6.28 -16.70 -7.97
N ALA A 115 7.15 -15.93 -7.33
CA ALA A 115 7.30 -15.98 -5.88
C ALA A 115 7.07 -14.59 -5.29
N LEU A 116 5.98 -14.43 -4.52
CA LEU A 116 5.82 -13.31 -3.59
C LEU A 116 6.69 -13.59 -2.36
N SER A 117 7.99 -13.77 -2.56
CA SER A 117 8.91 -14.08 -1.46
C SER A 117 9.35 -12.79 -0.78
N SER A 118 9.27 -12.75 0.56
CA SER A 118 9.99 -11.91 1.55
C SER A 118 10.29 -10.43 1.27
N ALA A 119 9.82 -9.87 0.16
CA ALA A 119 10.06 -8.50 -0.24
C ALA A 119 9.21 -7.58 0.62
N ALA A 120 9.79 -6.46 1.03
CA ALA A 120 9.07 -5.47 1.83
C ALA A 120 7.98 -4.78 1.00
N VAL A 121 8.19 -4.65 -0.31
CA VAL A 121 7.22 -4.09 -1.26
C VAL A 121 7.04 -5.01 -2.45
N THR A 122 5.79 -5.22 -2.86
CA THR A 122 5.44 -5.86 -4.11
C THR A 122 4.67 -4.88 -4.98
N ILE A 123 5.11 -4.70 -6.23
CA ILE A 123 4.42 -3.92 -7.24
C ILE A 123 3.84 -4.89 -8.26
N LEU A 124 2.52 -4.86 -8.40
CA LEU A 124 1.74 -5.71 -9.28
C LEU A 124 1.04 -4.86 -10.34
N THR A 125 1.06 -5.32 -11.59
CA THR A 125 0.37 -4.63 -12.68
C THR A 125 -1.02 -5.21 -12.95
N TYR A 126 -1.98 -4.37 -13.35
CA TYR A 126 -3.32 -4.82 -13.72
C TYR A 126 -3.33 -5.86 -14.85
N GLY A 127 -2.34 -5.84 -15.74
CA GLY A 127 -2.22 -6.78 -16.85
C GLY A 127 -2.07 -8.25 -16.42
N LEU A 128 -1.64 -8.48 -15.17
CA LEU A 128 -1.56 -9.82 -14.58
C LEU A 128 -2.85 -10.27 -13.89
N VAL A 129 -3.78 -9.34 -13.69
CA VAL A 129 -5.10 -9.63 -13.14
C VAL A 129 -6.08 -9.84 -14.30
N THR A 130 -5.71 -10.69 -15.25
CA THR A 130 -6.49 -11.06 -16.45
C THR A 130 -7.18 -12.41 -16.24
N ASN A 131 -8.32 -12.63 -16.89
CA ASN A 131 -9.21 -13.76 -16.58
C ASN A 131 -8.56 -15.15 -16.78
N GLY A 132 -8.85 -16.10 -15.89
CA GLY A 132 -8.41 -17.50 -16.01
C GLY A 132 -7.78 -18.07 -14.73
N LYS A 133 -7.21 -19.28 -14.82
CA LYS A 133 -6.54 -19.99 -13.71
C LYS A 133 -5.35 -19.23 -13.13
N GLU A 134 -4.69 -18.41 -13.94
CA GLU A 134 -3.53 -17.60 -13.52
C GLU A 134 -3.92 -16.48 -12.54
N LYS A 135 -5.12 -15.90 -12.70
CA LYS A 135 -5.69 -14.92 -11.76
C LYS A 135 -5.93 -15.51 -10.40
N GLU A 136 -6.59 -16.67 -10.35
CA GLU A 136 -6.89 -17.35 -9.09
C GLU A 136 -5.62 -17.69 -8.33
N ARG A 137 -4.59 -18.19 -9.04
CA ARG A 137 -3.28 -18.46 -8.46
C ARG A 137 -2.60 -17.20 -7.95
N LEU A 138 -2.62 -16.12 -8.71
CA LEU A 138 -2.03 -14.83 -8.30
C LEU A 138 -2.72 -14.29 -7.05
N VAL A 139 -4.05 -14.33 -7.02
CA VAL A 139 -4.84 -13.87 -5.86
C VAL A 139 -4.54 -14.75 -4.65
N ALA A 140 -4.56 -16.07 -4.81
CA ALA A 140 -4.23 -16.99 -3.73
C ALA A 140 -2.83 -16.71 -3.17
N ASN A 141 -1.85 -16.46 -4.04
CA ASN A 141 -0.50 -16.09 -3.63
C ASN A 141 -0.51 -14.75 -2.88
N VAL A 142 -1.20 -13.72 -3.37
CA VAL A 142 -1.26 -12.40 -2.72
C VAL A 142 -1.92 -12.47 -1.35
N MET A 143 -3.02 -13.23 -1.23
CA MET A 143 -3.68 -13.46 0.06
C MET A 143 -2.78 -14.24 1.01
N ALA A 144 -2.04 -15.23 0.51
CA ALA A 144 -1.09 -16.00 1.32
C ALA A 144 0.13 -15.19 1.78
N ALA A 145 0.50 -14.15 1.03
CA ALA A 145 1.60 -13.25 1.36
C ALA A 145 1.27 -12.27 2.51
N GLY A 146 -0.01 -12.06 2.84
CA GLY A 146 -0.44 -11.33 4.03
C GLY A 146 -0.10 -9.84 4.02
N PHE A 147 -0.34 -9.14 2.90
CA PHE A 147 -0.12 -7.69 2.82
C PHE A 147 -1.06 -6.92 3.75
N ALA A 148 -0.51 -6.15 4.69
CA ALA A 148 -1.29 -5.30 5.58
C ALA A 148 -1.56 -3.92 4.97
N VAL A 149 -0.69 -3.46 4.06
CA VAL A 149 -0.82 -2.15 3.39
C VAL A 149 -1.01 -2.38 1.90
N VAL A 150 -2.06 -1.78 1.34
CA VAL A 150 -2.40 -1.89 -0.08
C VAL A 150 -2.63 -0.51 -0.67
N ILE A 151 -1.91 -0.19 -1.74
CA ILE A 151 -2.12 1.00 -2.57
C ILE A 151 -2.68 0.55 -3.91
N VAL A 152 -3.75 1.20 -4.35
CA VAL A 152 -4.38 0.95 -5.65
C VAL A 152 -4.34 2.25 -6.45
N ASP A 153 -3.47 2.30 -7.45
CA ASP A 153 -3.35 3.40 -8.39
C ASP A 153 -4.30 3.20 -9.58
N GLU A 154 -4.94 4.26 -10.05
CA GLU A 154 -5.97 4.20 -11.09
C GLU A 154 -7.03 3.10 -10.85
N ALA A 155 -7.66 3.14 -9.67
CA ALA A 155 -8.65 2.14 -9.23
C ALA A 155 -9.82 1.92 -10.21
N HIS A 156 -10.06 2.83 -11.16
CA HIS A 156 -11.04 2.63 -12.21
C HIS A 156 -10.76 1.41 -13.12
N TYR A 157 -9.50 0.94 -13.22
CA TYR A 157 -9.15 -0.32 -13.88
C TYR A 157 -9.75 -1.55 -13.18
N LEU A 158 -10.21 -1.42 -11.94
CA LEU A 158 -10.85 -2.50 -11.18
C LEU A 158 -12.29 -2.81 -11.60
N LYS A 159 -12.91 -2.03 -12.50
CA LYS A 159 -14.35 -2.05 -12.84
C LYS A 159 -14.97 -3.36 -13.37
N THR A 160 -14.24 -4.47 -13.51
CA THR A 160 -14.88 -5.76 -13.83
C THR A 160 -15.48 -6.40 -12.58
N ARG A 161 -16.80 -6.57 -12.60
CA ARG A 161 -17.69 -7.15 -11.57
C ARG A 161 -17.47 -8.65 -11.24
N ASP A 162 -16.25 -9.17 -11.39
CA ASP A 162 -15.94 -10.56 -11.03
C ASP A 162 -15.11 -10.63 -9.75
N SER A 163 -15.83 -10.67 -8.62
CA SER A 163 -15.66 -11.35 -7.30
C SER A 163 -14.28 -11.46 -6.61
N VAL A 164 -13.18 -11.36 -7.36
CA VAL A 164 -11.82 -11.67 -6.95
C VAL A 164 -11.01 -10.41 -6.61
N ARG A 165 -11.31 -9.27 -7.24
CA ARG A 165 -10.67 -7.98 -6.95
C ARG A 165 -11.07 -7.41 -5.59
N THR A 166 -12.32 -7.63 -5.18
CA THR A 166 -12.81 -7.22 -3.85
C THR A 166 -12.08 -7.96 -2.72
N LYS A 167 -11.66 -9.22 -2.94
CA LYS A 167 -10.88 -10.00 -1.96
C LYS A 167 -9.43 -9.53 -1.84
N LEU A 168 -8.84 -9.03 -2.93
CA LEU A 168 -7.48 -8.50 -2.98
C LEU A 168 -7.32 -7.13 -2.29
N ILE A 169 -8.40 -6.37 -2.17
CA ILE A 169 -8.40 -4.98 -1.67
C ILE A 169 -8.86 -4.92 -0.21
N LEU A 170 -9.39 -6.02 0.34
CA LEU A 170 -9.84 -6.11 1.72
C LEU A 170 -8.78 -6.88 2.53
N PRO A 171 -7.92 -6.21 3.30
CA PRO A 171 -7.15 -6.85 4.35
C PRO A 171 -8.06 -7.40 5.46
#